data_AF-A0A258Q9G8-F1
#
_entry.id   AF-A0A258Q9G8-F1
#
_cell.length_a   1.000
_cell.length_b   1.000
_cell.length_c   1.000
_cell.angle_alpha   90.00
_cell.angle_beta   90.00
_cell.angle_gamma   90.00
#
_symmetry.space_group_name_H-M   'P 1'
#
loop_
_entity.id
_entity.type
_entity.pdbx_description
1 polymer ?
#
loop_
_entity_poly.entity_id
_entity_poly.type
_entity_poly.pdbx_seq_one_letter_code
_entity_poly.pdbx_strand_id
1 'polypeptide(L)'
;MIFAIAVLHTFSTSYFETLAKKSRLHSGLWHLLGEVEIVFGFWAAVLLIYIGLTTGLDSAREYASKRNFTEPLFVFAIMVAAGSKPILTFATHLLYSLGKFLHVALRTREAPMLYFLTLSLTPLLGSFITEPAAMTLAAFLLRDLVYKHKCSTPMLFGTLGALFVNISIGGTLTNFAAPPVLMVASTWGWSTAFMFTHFGYEAAIAIFVNSLTVTLLFRNQLVEPEEKKIPEKIPFTVTSVHLLFLAGIVYFAHDPVIFMWLLLFFIGYTTAYPKHQSPLILREALLVGFFLAGLVVLGALQGWWLQPLLEQMSPTAVFYGATALTAITDNAALTYLGSLVTGTS
;
A
#
# COMPACT_ATOMS: atom_id res chain seq x y z
N MET A 1 25.11 7.24 12.38
CA MET A 1 24.58 8.58 12.78
C MET A 1 23.45 9.03 11.87
N ILE A 2 23.65 9.23 10.56
CA ILE A 2 22.59 9.71 9.63
C ILE A 2 21.31 8.86 9.71
N PHE A 3 21.43 7.53 9.69
CA PHE A 3 20.28 6.63 9.84
C PHE A 3 19.50 6.84 11.15
N ALA A 4 20.20 7.01 12.28
CA ALA A 4 19.55 7.26 13.57
C ALA A 4 18.79 8.60 13.57
N ILE A 5 19.33 9.62 12.89
CA ILE A 5 18.63 10.90 12.73
C ILE A 5 17.40 10.72 11.82
N ALA A 6 17.49 9.90 10.77
CA ALA A 6 16.33 9.58 9.93
C ALA A 6 15.21 8.91 10.73
N VAL A 7 15.55 7.92 11.57
CA VAL A 7 14.57 7.27 12.47
C VAL A 7 13.96 8.29 13.44
N LEU A 8 14.78 9.13 14.08
CA LEU A 8 14.29 10.18 14.99
C LEU A 8 13.39 11.19 14.26
N HIS A 9 13.73 11.53 13.01
CA HIS A 9 12.92 12.40 12.16
C HIS A 9 11.54 11.80 11.90
N THR A 10 11.43 10.50 11.62
CA THR A 10 10.14 9.81 11.42
C THR A 10 9.21 10.03 12.62
N PHE A 11 9.72 9.91 13.84
CA PHE A 11 8.95 10.16 15.07
C PHE A 11 8.68 11.65 15.34
N SER A 12 9.39 12.54 14.66
CA SER A 12 9.29 14.00 14.83
C SER A 12 8.47 14.69 13.73
N THR A 13 7.91 13.95 12.77
CA THR A 13 7.11 14.47 11.65
C THR A 13 5.95 15.37 12.09
N SER A 14 5.23 14.98 13.16
CA SER A 14 4.15 15.79 13.75
C SER A 14 4.61 17.18 14.24
N TYR A 15 5.85 17.29 14.69
CA TYR A 15 6.46 18.55 15.09
C TYR A 15 6.70 19.45 13.86
N PHE A 16 7.23 18.88 12.77
CA PHE A 16 7.43 19.61 11.51
C PHE A 16 6.11 20.07 10.89
N GLU A 17 5.06 19.25 10.95
CA GLU A 17 3.69 19.64 10.57
C GLU A 17 3.18 20.84 11.40
N THR A 18 3.45 20.84 12.69
CA THR A 18 3.09 21.97 13.57
C THR A 18 3.88 23.23 13.20
N LEU A 19 5.15 23.10 12.85
CA LEU A 19 5.99 24.19 12.40
C LEU A 19 5.55 24.74 11.03
N ALA A 20 5.09 23.87 10.13
CA ALA A 20 4.54 24.23 8.83
C ALA A 20 3.33 25.15 8.96
N LYS A 21 2.42 24.85 9.90
CA LYS A 21 1.24 25.67 10.19
C LYS A 21 1.58 27.04 10.79
N LYS A 22 2.71 27.15 11.50
CA LYS A 22 3.15 28.39 12.16
C LYS A 22 4.07 29.25 11.29
N SER A 23 4.73 28.66 10.29
CA SER A 23 5.71 29.36 9.46
C SER A 23 5.04 30.14 8.33
N ARG A 24 5.40 31.41 8.17
CA ARG A 24 4.90 32.27 7.08
C ARG A 24 5.71 32.17 5.79
N LEU A 25 7.02 31.86 5.90
CA LEU A 25 7.96 31.88 4.77
C LEU A 25 8.32 30.47 4.25
N HIS A 26 8.34 29.46 5.13
CA HIS A 26 8.82 28.11 4.79
C HIS A 26 7.79 27.02 5.08
N SER A 27 6.50 27.37 5.12
CA SER A 27 5.41 26.42 5.37
C SER A 27 5.52 25.16 4.49
N GLY A 28 5.80 25.34 3.19
CA GLY A 28 5.95 24.21 2.26
C GLY A 28 7.14 23.29 2.55
N LEU A 29 8.29 23.82 2.97
CA LEU A 29 9.45 23.01 3.34
C LEU A 29 9.15 22.19 4.61
N TRP A 30 8.56 22.83 5.61
CA TRP A 30 8.20 22.14 6.85
C TRP A 30 7.11 21.11 6.66
N HIS A 31 6.16 21.37 5.76
CA HIS A 31 5.15 20.39 5.37
C HIS A 31 5.80 19.20 4.66
N LEU A 32 6.71 19.44 3.71
CA LEU A 32 7.45 18.37 3.05
C LEU A 32 8.25 17.51 4.05
N LEU A 33 8.90 18.12 5.05
CA LEU A 33 9.59 17.39 6.12
C LEU A 33 8.63 16.76 7.14
N GLY A 34 7.37 17.18 7.15
CA GLY A 34 6.30 16.59 7.97
C GLY A 34 5.71 15.31 7.38
N GLU A 35 5.88 15.07 6.08
CA GLU A 35 5.43 13.83 5.42
C GLU A 35 6.35 12.66 5.78
N VAL A 36 5.78 11.58 6.34
CA VAL A 36 6.54 10.40 6.78
C VAL A 36 7.26 9.71 5.61
N GLU A 37 6.69 9.76 4.42
CA GLU A 37 7.22 9.18 3.19
C GLU A 37 8.47 9.92 2.68
N ILE A 38 8.64 11.20 3.04
CA ILE A 38 9.83 11.98 2.62
C ILE A 38 11.06 11.62 3.45
N VAL A 39 10.89 11.20 4.69
CA VAL A 39 11.96 11.15 5.70
C VAL A 39 13.17 10.37 5.21
N PHE A 40 12.98 9.10 4.80
CA PHE A 40 14.11 8.26 4.38
C PHE A 40 14.71 8.72 3.05
N GLY A 41 13.90 9.17 2.09
CA GLY A 41 14.42 9.69 0.83
C GLY A 41 15.25 10.97 1.01
N PHE A 42 14.80 11.88 1.88
CA PHE A 42 15.53 13.10 2.21
C PHE A 42 16.88 12.77 2.84
N TRP A 43 16.91 11.91 3.85
CA TRP A 43 18.15 11.53 4.53
C TRP A 43 19.08 10.68 3.64
N ALA A 44 18.55 9.94 2.67
CA ALA A 44 19.33 9.27 1.65
C ALA A 44 20.07 10.26 0.75
N ALA A 45 19.41 11.35 0.33
CA ALA A 45 20.06 12.42 -0.41
C ALA A 45 21.18 13.07 0.43
N VAL A 46 20.92 13.34 1.71
CA VAL A 46 21.95 13.85 2.65
C VAL A 46 23.14 12.90 2.75
N LEU A 47 22.91 11.58 2.83
CA LEU A 47 23.98 10.58 2.85
C LEU A 47 24.81 10.63 1.56
N LEU A 48 24.18 10.68 0.38
CA LEU A 48 24.89 10.75 -0.90
C LEU A 48 25.72 12.04 -1.03
N ILE A 49 25.19 13.18 -0.58
CA ILE A 49 25.92 14.44 -0.51
C ILE A 49 27.13 14.31 0.42
N TYR A 50 26.93 13.71 1.61
CA TYR A 50 28.02 13.49 2.57
C TYR A 50 29.15 12.63 1.98
N ILE A 51 28.82 11.51 1.33
CA ILE A 51 29.81 10.66 0.63
C ILE A 51 30.51 11.49 -0.46
N GLY A 52 29.75 12.22 -1.28
CA GLY A 52 30.28 13.06 -2.34
C GLY A 52 31.29 14.11 -1.86
N LEU A 53 31.04 14.72 -0.70
CA LEU A 53 31.91 15.73 -0.10
C LEU A 53 33.13 15.14 0.62
N THR A 54 33.04 13.92 1.16
CA THR A 54 34.10 13.34 2.01
C THR A 54 35.01 12.37 1.27
N THR A 55 34.47 11.54 0.38
CA THR A 55 35.22 10.54 -0.39
C THR A 55 35.25 10.84 -1.88
N GLY A 56 34.36 11.71 -2.37
CA GLY A 56 34.31 12.16 -3.76
C GLY A 56 33.02 11.76 -4.48
N LEU A 57 32.69 12.51 -5.54
CA LEU A 57 31.46 12.32 -6.31
C LEU A 57 31.37 10.93 -6.96
N ASP A 58 32.50 10.39 -7.43
CA ASP A 58 32.55 9.06 -8.04
C ASP A 58 32.18 7.95 -7.05
N SER A 59 32.63 8.06 -5.79
CA SER A 59 32.25 7.12 -4.73
C SER A 59 30.76 7.18 -4.40
N ALA A 60 30.17 8.38 -4.37
CA ALA A 60 28.73 8.54 -4.16
C ALA A 60 27.93 7.91 -5.31
N ARG A 61 28.38 8.12 -6.56
CA ARG A 61 27.79 7.51 -7.75
C ARG A 61 27.90 5.98 -7.72
N GLU A 62 29.09 5.45 -7.42
CA GLU A 62 29.33 4.01 -7.36
C GLU A 62 28.47 3.33 -6.28
N TYR A 63 28.38 3.97 -5.11
CA TYR A 63 27.55 3.47 -4.01
C TYR A 63 26.06 3.41 -4.41
N ALA A 64 25.55 4.48 -5.02
CA ALA A 64 24.17 4.54 -5.52
C ALA A 64 23.93 3.53 -6.65
N SER A 65 24.85 3.39 -7.61
CA SER A 65 24.67 2.47 -8.75
C SER A 65 24.66 0.99 -8.37
N LYS A 66 25.22 0.62 -7.21
CA LYS A 66 25.18 -0.75 -6.68
C LYS A 66 23.85 -1.08 -5.99
N ARG A 67 22.98 -0.10 -5.77
CA ARG A 67 21.67 -0.31 -5.15
C ARG A 67 20.65 -0.80 -6.17
N ASN A 68 19.73 -1.65 -5.74
CA ASN A 68 18.60 -2.08 -6.55
C ASN A 68 17.40 -1.15 -6.31
N PHE A 69 16.98 -0.42 -7.36
CA PHE A 69 15.82 0.47 -7.31
C PHE A 69 14.59 -0.11 -8.01
N THR A 70 14.63 -1.39 -8.41
CA THR A 70 13.54 -2.05 -9.14
C THR A 70 12.25 -2.03 -8.32
N GLU A 71 12.31 -2.39 -7.04
CA GLU A 71 11.15 -2.47 -6.16
C GLU A 71 10.53 -1.07 -5.90
N PRO A 72 11.30 -0.02 -5.53
CA PRO A 72 10.77 1.35 -5.43
C PRO A 72 10.08 1.85 -6.70
N LEU A 73 10.69 1.61 -7.88
CA LEU A 73 10.14 2.03 -9.17
C LEU A 73 8.89 1.23 -9.53
N PHE A 74 8.87 -0.06 -9.21
CA PHE A 74 7.70 -0.91 -9.43
C PHE A 74 6.53 -0.46 -8.57
N VAL A 75 6.75 -0.17 -7.27
CA VAL A 75 5.70 0.35 -6.37
C VAL A 75 5.12 1.66 -6.90
N PHE A 76 5.98 2.56 -7.38
CA PHE A 76 5.53 3.78 -8.04
C PHE A 76 4.62 3.46 -9.25
N ALA A 77 5.06 2.58 -10.16
CA ALA A 77 4.33 2.24 -11.38
C ALA A 77 2.98 1.54 -11.09
N ILE A 78 2.98 0.54 -10.22
CA ILE A 78 1.77 -0.24 -9.89
C ILE A 78 0.74 0.62 -9.17
N MET A 79 1.14 1.50 -8.23
CA MET A 79 0.21 2.40 -7.54
C MET A 79 -0.47 3.37 -8.51
N VAL A 80 0.29 3.96 -9.44
CA VAL A 80 -0.25 4.88 -10.45
C VAL A 80 -1.27 4.18 -11.35
N ALA A 81 -0.93 2.99 -11.85
CA ALA A 81 -1.82 2.24 -12.73
C ALA A 81 -3.07 1.74 -11.98
N ALA A 82 -2.87 1.08 -10.83
CA ALA A 82 -3.92 0.42 -10.09
C ALA A 82 -4.89 1.39 -9.38
N GLY A 83 -4.41 2.57 -8.99
CA GLY A 83 -5.24 3.65 -8.45
C GLY A 83 -6.09 4.39 -9.48
N SER A 84 -6.04 4.00 -10.76
CA SER A 84 -6.79 4.70 -11.82
C SER A 84 -8.31 4.46 -11.74
N LYS A 85 -9.09 5.49 -12.09
CA LYS A 85 -10.57 5.45 -12.07
C LYS A 85 -11.16 4.24 -12.81
N PRO A 86 -10.70 3.84 -14.01
CA PRO A 86 -11.24 2.64 -14.68
C PRO A 86 -11.05 1.34 -13.88
N ILE A 87 -9.92 1.17 -13.20
CA ILE A 87 -9.65 -0.02 -12.37
C ILE A 87 -10.51 -0.02 -11.10
N LEU A 88 -10.58 1.12 -10.40
CA LEU A 88 -11.44 1.26 -9.21
C LEU A 88 -12.94 1.08 -9.56
N THR A 89 -13.38 1.59 -10.70
CA THR A 89 -14.77 1.43 -11.18
C THR A 89 -15.07 -0.01 -11.57
N PHE A 90 -14.11 -0.71 -12.19
CA PHE A 90 -14.23 -2.14 -12.49
C PHE A 90 -14.37 -2.97 -11.21
N ALA A 91 -13.51 -2.74 -10.20
CA ALA A 91 -13.61 -3.39 -8.90
C ALA A 91 -14.95 -3.10 -8.20
N THR A 92 -15.42 -1.85 -8.28
CA THR A 92 -16.74 -1.44 -7.77
C THR A 92 -17.87 -2.23 -8.45
N HIS A 93 -17.87 -2.33 -9.79
CA HIS A 93 -18.87 -3.08 -10.53
C HIS A 93 -18.86 -4.57 -10.20
N LEU A 94 -17.69 -5.16 -9.99
CA LEU A 94 -17.55 -6.55 -9.56
C LEU A 94 -18.24 -6.77 -8.20
N LEU A 95 -17.98 -5.88 -7.23
CA LEU A 95 -18.60 -5.94 -5.90
C LEU A 95 -20.12 -5.80 -5.95
N TYR A 96 -20.65 -4.82 -6.69
CA TYR A 96 -22.11 -4.67 -6.83
C TYR A 96 -22.76 -5.85 -7.56
N SER A 97 -22.10 -6.40 -8.57
CA SER A 97 -22.62 -7.56 -9.32
C SER A 97 -22.67 -8.81 -8.43
N LEU A 98 -21.61 -9.04 -7.66
CA LEU A 98 -21.55 -10.14 -6.69
C LEU A 98 -22.54 -9.94 -5.53
N GLY A 99 -22.71 -8.70 -5.04
CA GLY A 99 -23.68 -8.37 -4.00
C GLY A 99 -25.11 -8.67 -4.44
N LYS A 100 -25.47 -8.31 -5.68
CA LYS A 100 -26.78 -8.67 -6.27
C LYS A 100 -26.94 -10.17 -6.43
N PHE A 101 -25.91 -10.86 -6.88
CA PHE A 101 -25.93 -12.33 -6.99
C PHE A 101 -26.19 -12.98 -5.63
N LEU A 102 -25.46 -12.57 -4.58
CA LEU A 102 -25.63 -13.09 -3.22
C LEU A 102 -27.00 -12.73 -2.63
N HIS A 103 -27.49 -11.51 -2.87
CA HIS A 103 -28.83 -11.09 -2.48
C HIS A 103 -29.91 -12.02 -3.07
N VAL A 104 -29.84 -12.29 -4.37
CA VAL A 104 -30.79 -13.17 -5.07
C VAL A 104 -30.64 -14.63 -4.60
N ALA A 105 -29.41 -15.12 -4.48
CA ALA A 105 -29.14 -16.50 -4.09
C ALA A 105 -29.56 -16.80 -2.64
N LEU A 106 -29.27 -15.89 -1.70
CA LEU A 106 -29.53 -16.07 -0.28
C LEU A 106 -30.90 -15.51 0.15
N ARG A 107 -31.61 -14.79 -0.72
CA ARG A 107 -32.91 -14.12 -0.43
C ARG A 107 -32.86 -13.24 0.82
N THR A 108 -31.77 -12.50 0.99
CA THR A 108 -31.53 -11.58 2.11
C THR A 108 -31.57 -10.13 1.67
N ARG A 109 -31.30 -9.17 2.55
CA ARG A 109 -31.20 -7.73 2.24
C ARG A 109 -29.94 -7.41 1.40
N GLU A 110 -29.97 -6.39 0.55
CA GLU A 110 -28.83 -6.03 -0.33
C GLU A 110 -27.72 -5.36 0.49
N ALA A 111 -28.07 -4.42 1.39
CA ALA A 111 -27.10 -3.68 2.19
C ALA A 111 -26.15 -4.56 3.03
N PRO A 112 -26.60 -5.59 3.78
CA PRO A 112 -25.69 -6.50 4.49
C PRO A 112 -24.75 -7.29 3.58
N MET A 113 -25.18 -7.66 2.37
CA MET A 113 -24.33 -8.36 1.40
C MET A 113 -23.23 -7.44 0.87
N LEU A 114 -23.59 -6.22 0.47
CA LEU A 114 -22.62 -5.23 0.02
C LEU A 114 -21.67 -4.82 1.14
N TYR A 115 -22.16 -4.67 2.36
CA TYR A 115 -21.33 -4.39 3.54
C TYR A 115 -20.33 -5.52 3.80
N PHE A 116 -20.78 -6.77 3.79
CA PHE A 116 -19.91 -7.94 3.91
C PHE A 116 -18.85 -7.98 2.81
N LEU A 117 -19.23 -7.82 1.54
CA LEU A 117 -18.30 -7.81 0.41
C LEU A 117 -17.33 -6.64 0.46
N THR A 118 -17.78 -5.48 0.94
CA THR A 118 -16.92 -4.30 1.12
C THR A 118 -15.85 -4.57 2.16
N LEU A 119 -16.19 -5.24 3.28
CA LEU A 119 -15.21 -5.58 4.32
C LEU A 119 -14.38 -6.82 3.99
N SER A 120 -14.83 -7.71 3.12
CA SER A 120 -14.13 -8.97 2.80
C SER A 120 -13.40 -8.92 1.47
N LEU A 121 -14.14 -8.82 0.37
CA LEU A 121 -13.59 -8.89 -0.98
C LEU A 121 -12.75 -7.65 -1.31
N THR A 122 -13.12 -6.46 -0.84
CA THR A 122 -12.32 -5.25 -1.15
C THR A 122 -10.90 -5.32 -0.59
N PRO A 123 -10.68 -5.70 0.68
CA PRO A 123 -9.32 -5.96 1.17
C PRO A 123 -8.55 -7.02 0.40
N LEU A 124 -9.19 -8.13 0.01
CA LEU A 124 -8.55 -9.16 -0.82
C LEU A 124 -8.20 -8.65 -2.24
N LEU A 125 -9.04 -7.78 -2.81
CA LEU A 125 -8.73 -7.10 -4.07
C LEU A 125 -7.48 -6.22 -3.94
N GLY A 126 -7.11 -5.78 -2.74
CA GLY A 126 -5.85 -5.11 -2.46
C GLY A 126 -4.63 -5.91 -2.95
N SER A 127 -4.70 -7.25 -2.94
CA SER A 127 -3.66 -8.11 -3.53
C SER A 127 -3.49 -7.97 -5.06
N PHE A 128 -4.42 -7.32 -5.75
CA PHE A 128 -4.40 -7.11 -7.19
C PHE A 128 -4.30 -5.65 -7.59
N ILE A 129 -4.85 -4.74 -6.78
CA ILE A 129 -4.86 -3.29 -7.06
C ILE A 129 -4.02 -2.45 -6.10
N THR A 130 -3.34 -3.03 -5.10
CA THR A 130 -2.66 -2.38 -3.97
C THR A 130 -3.56 -1.97 -2.80
N GLU A 131 -2.98 -1.92 -1.59
CA GLU A 131 -3.66 -1.54 -0.35
C GLU A 131 -4.26 -0.13 -0.40
N PRO A 132 -3.56 0.93 -0.88
CA PRO A 132 -4.14 2.27 -0.91
C PRO A 132 -5.37 2.38 -1.83
N ALA A 133 -5.36 1.66 -2.96
CA ALA A 133 -6.48 1.61 -3.88
C ALA A 133 -7.68 0.86 -3.28
N ALA A 134 -7.45 -0.29 -2.62
CA ALA A 134 -8.48 -1.03 -1.91
C ALA A 134 -9.08 -0.21 -0.75
N MET A 135 -8.25 0.51 0.01
CA MET A 135 -8.69 1.40 1.09
C MET A 135 -9.59 2.51 0.56
N THR A 136 -9.19 3.14 -0.54
CA THR A 136 -9.96 4.20 -1.20
C THR A 136 -11.33 3.67 -1.64
N LEU A 137 -11.36 2.51 -2.30
CA LEU A 137 -12.60 1.86 -2.73
C LEU A 137 -13.52 1.53 -1.54
N ALA A 138 -12.98 0.93 -0.48
CA ALA A 138 -13.76 0.59 0.70
C ALA A 138 -14.33 1.85 1.40
N ALA A 139 -13.53 2.91 1.50
CA ALA A 139 -13.97 4.17 2.09
C ALA A 139 -15.14 4.79 1.30
N PHE A 140 -15.08 4.77 -0.04
CA PHE A 140 -16.19 5.24 -0.89
C PHE A 140 -17.46 4.42 -0.71
N LEU A 141 -17.36 3.09 -0.67
CA LEU A 141 -18.51 2.19 -0.49
C LEU A 141 -19.12 2.32 0.91
N LEU A 142 -18.30 2.34 1.95
CA LEU A 142 -18.76 2.47 3.34
C LEU A 142 -19.34 3.85 3.65
N ARG A 143 -18.84 4.91 3.01
CA ARG A 143 -19.46 6.24 3.11
C ARG A 143 -20.93 6.18 2.75
N ASP A 144 -21.25 5.51 1.64
CA ASP A 144 -22.61 5.45 1.12
C ASP A 144 -23.48 4.40 1.84
N LEU A 145 -22.89 3.28 2.28
CA LEU A 145 -23.60 2.22 3.00
C LEU A 145 -23.84 2.54 4.49
N VAL A 146 -22.88 3.17 5.17
CA VAL A 146 -22.86 3.32 6.63
C VAL A 146 -22.88 4.78 7.07
N TYR A 147 -21.86 5.55 6.66
CA TYR A 147 -21.57 6.84 7.32
C TYR A 147 -22.54 7.97 6.95
N LYS A 148 -23.25 7.87 5.83
CA LYS A 148 -24.34 8.80 5.48
C LYS A 148 -25.58 8.65 6.37
N HIS A 149 -25.78 7.51 7.03
CA HIS A 149 -27.05 7.16 7.68
C HIS A 149 -27.07 7.36 9.22
N LYS A 150 -26.29 8.29 9.78
CA LYS A 150 -26.17 8.50 11.25
C LYS A 150 -26.01 7.18 12.03
N CYS A 151 -24.95 6.44 11.72
CA CYS A 151 -24.64 5.17 12.37
C CYS A 151 -24.30 5.31 13.87
N SER A 152 -24.51 4.24 14.64
CA SER A 152 -24.12 4.20 16.05
C SER A 152 -22.60 4.21 16.23
N THR A 153 -22.11 4.72 17.36
CA THR A 153 -20.68 4.74 17.70
C THR A 153 -20.02 3.35 17.64
N PRO A 154 -20.65 2.26 18.14
CA PRO A 154 -20.09 0.91 18.00
C PRO A 154 -19.99 0.45 16.55
N MET A 155 -20.98 0.77 15.71
CA MET A 155 -20.93 0.44 14.28
C MET A 155 -19.81 1.22 13.59
N LEU A 156 -19.65 2.50 13.91
CA LEU A 156 -18.61 3.35 13.34
C LEU A 156 -17.21 2.78 13.60
N PHE A 157 -16.86 2.56 14.87
CA PHE A 157 -15.53 2.07 15.24
C PHE A 157 -15.34 0.59 14.92
N GLY A 158 -16.38 -0.24 15.04
CA GLY A 158 -16.33 -1.66 14.67
C GLY A 158 -16.09 -1.86 13.18
N THR A 159 -16.73 -1.06 12.33
CA THR A 159 -16.52 -1.07 10.88
C THR A 159 -15.09 -0.65 10.53
N LEU A 160 -14.61 0.48 11.07
CA LEU A 160 -13.27 0.98 10.79
C LEU A 160 -12.19 0.02 11.28
N GLY A 161 -12.33 -0.50 12.49
CA GLY A 161 -11.38 -1.47 13.05
C GLY A 161 -11.30 -2.73 12.19
N ALA A 162 -12.44 -3.29 11.79
CA ALA A 162 -12.46 -4.45 10.91
C ALA A 162 -11.87 -4.15 9.53
N LEU A 163 -12.18 -2.98 8.96
CA LEU A 163 -11.65 -2.57 7.68
C LEU A 163 -10.11 -2.46 7.72
N PHE A 164 -9.55 -1.78 8.72
CA PHE A 164 -8.11 -1.58 8.81
C PHE A 164 -7.36 -2.88 9.03
N VAL A 165 -7.88 -3.77 9.88
CA VAL A 165 -7.32 -5.12 10.05
C VAL A 165 -7.36 -5.87 8.72
N ASN A 166 -8.51 -5.89 8.04
CA ASN A 166 -8.67 -6.65 6.81
C ASN A 166 -7.79 -6.11 5.69
N ILE A 167 -7.67 -4.79 5.52
CA ILE A 167 -6.77 -4.18 4.53
C ILE A 167 -5.32 -4.56 4.80
N SER A 168 -4.89 -4.48 6.07
CA SER A 168 -3.52 -4.78 6.50
C SER A 168 -3.06 -6.19 6.13
N ILE A 169 -3.95 -7.19 6.23
CA ILE A 169 -3.62 -8.58 5.86
C ILE A 169 -4.08 -8.96 4.43
N GLY A 170 -4.91 -8.13 3.80
CA GLY A 170 -5.53 -8.42 2.50
C GLY A 170 -4.59 -8.38 1.30
N GLY A 171 -3.43 -7.73 1.46
CA GLY A 171 -2.35 -7.67 0.46
C GLY A 171 -1.47 -8.93 0.36
N THR A 172 -1.75 -9.96 1.15
CA THR A 172 -0.88 -11.15 1.28
C THR A 172 -1.21 -12.31 0.32
N LEU A 173 -2.18 -12.15 -0.60
CA LEU A 173 -2.47 -13.19 -1.62
C LEU A 173 -1.41 -13.22 -2.72
N THR A 174 -0.73 -12.10 -2.97
CA THR A 174 0.30 -11.96 -4.00
C THR A 174 1.56 -11.34 -3.40
N ASN A 175 2.69 -11.47 -4.11
CA ASN A 175 3.97 -10.94 -3.65
C ASN A 175 4.26 -9.49 -4.08
N PHE A 176 3.33 -8.83 -4.77
CA PHE A 176 3.55 -7.50 -5.35
C PHE A 176 2.62 -6.41 -4.80
N ALA A 177 1.60 -6.79 -4.02
CA ALA A 177 0.56 -5.87 -3.58
C ALA A 177 0.96 -5.02 -2.38
N ALA A 178 1.67 -5.61 -1.43
CA ALA A 178 2.16 -4.94 -0.24
C ALA A 178 3.64 -4.55 -0.46
N PRO A 179 4.00 -3.25 -0.36
CA PRO A 179 5.39 -2.83 -0.49
C PRO A 179 6.38 -3.60 0.41
N PRO A 180 6.07 -3.90 1.69
CA PRO A 180 6.97 -4.70 2.53
C PRO A 180 7.27 -6.08 1.96
N VAL A 181 6.27 -6.77 1.42
CA VAL A 181 6.40 -8.12 0.83
C VAL A 181 7.25 -8.07 -0.43
N LEU A 182 6.99 -7.09 -1.30
CA LEU A 182 7.73 -6.96 -2.56
C LEU A 182 9.22 -6.70 -2.31
N MET A 183 9.56 -5.85 -1.34
CA MET A 183 10.93 -5.49 -1.00
C MET A 183 11.81 -6.68 -0.59
N VAL A 184 11.19 -7.78 -0.16
CA VAL A 184 11.88 -8.97 0.36
C VAL A 184 11.58 -10.23 -0.44
N ALA A 185 10.68 -10.14 -1.42
CA ALA A 185 10.24 -11.27 -2.22
C ALA A 185 11.40 -11.94 -2.96
N SER A 186 12.35 -11.15 -3.49
CA SER A 186 13.55 -11.67 -4.14
C SER A 186 14.52 -12.30 -3.14
N THR A 187 14.71 -11.66 -1.97
CA THR A 187 15.61 -12.13 -0.90
C THR A 187 15.16 -13.46 -0.31
N TRP A 188 13.86 -13.64 -0.07
CA TRP A 188 13.31 -14.84 0.57
C TRP A 188 12.63 -15.81 -0.41
N GLY A 189 12.68 -15.53 -1.71
CA GLY A 189 12.09 -16.39 -2.74
C GLY A 189 10.56 -16.47 -2.68
N TRP A 190 9.90 -15.45 -2.16
CA TRP A 190 8.44 -15.41 -2.03
C TRP A 190 7.79 -15.13 -3.39
N SER A 191 7.44 -16.20 -4.09
CA SER A 191 6.57 -16.13 -5.26
C SER A 191 5.13 -15.83 -4.87
N THR A 192 4.30 -15.38 -5.82
CA THR A 192 2.84 -15.26 -5.59
C THR A 192 2.22 -16.59 -5.11
N ALA A 193 2.68 -17.73 -5.65
CA ALA A 193 2.22 -19.04 -5.21
C ALA A 193 2.60 -19.32 -3.74
N PHE A 194 3.83 -18.98 -3.35
CA PHE A 194 4.30 -19.14 -1.96
C PHE A 194 3.47 -18.27 -0.99
N MET A 195 3.28 -17.00 -1.33
CA MET A 195 2.47 -16.06 -0.55
C MET A 195 1.07 -16.60 -0.31
N PHE A 196 0.42 -17.09 -1.38
CA PHE A 196 -0.92 -17.65 -1.28
C PHE A 196 -0.99 -18.89 -0.38
N THR A 197 -0.07 -19.84 -0.54
CA THR A 197 -0.11 -21.12 0.18
C THR A 197 0.30 -21.04 1.65
N HIS A 198 1.07 -20.02 2.05
CA HIS A 198 1.55 -19.87 3.43
C HIS A 198 0.82 -18.79 4.21
N PHE A 199 0.44 -17.68 3.57
CA PHE A 199 -0.17 -16.53 4.25
C PHE A 199 -1.57 -16.21 3.71
N GLY A 200 -1.74 -16.26 2.40
CA GLY A 200 -2.92 -15.74 1.73
C GLY A 200 -4.22 -16.45 2.10
N TYR A 201 -4.22 -17.78 2.21
CA TYR A 201 -5.43 -18.52 2.57
C TYR A 201 -5.85 -18.28 4.04
N GLU A 202 -4.88 -18.16 4.97
CA GLU A 202 -5.14 -17.83 6.37
C GLU A 202 -5.68 -16.41 6.51
N ALA A 203 -5.08 -15.45 5.79
CA ALA A 203 -5.57 -14.08 5.71
C ALA A 203 -6.99 -14.02 5.12
N ALA A 204 -7.29 -14.78 4.07
CA ALA A 204 -8.62 -14.85 3.49
C ALA A 204 -9.67 -15.40 4.47
N ILE A 205 -9.34 -16.43 5.24
CA ILE A 205 -10.21 -16.97 6.29
C ILE A 205 -10.41 -15.93 7.40
N ALA A 206 -9.34 -15.29 7.88
CA ALA A 206 -9.42 -14.26 8.91
C ALA A 206 -10.30 -13.07 8.47
N ILE A 207 -10.09 -12.57 7.24
CA ILE A 207 -10.89 -11.51 6.63
C ILE A 207 -12.35 -11.93 6.53
N PHE A 208 -12.62 -13.17 6.09
CA PHE A 208 -13.98 -13.70 5.95
C PHE A 208 -14.69 -13.73 7.31
N VAL A 209 -14.06 -14.34 8.33
CA VAL A 209 -14.63 -14.46 9.68
C VAL A 209 -14.86 -13.09 10.31
N ASN A 210 -13.89 -12.19 10.20
CA ASN A 210 -13.98 -10.83 10.75
C ASN A 210 -15.12 -10.05 10.09
N SER A 211 -15.18 -10.07 8.76
CA SER A 211 -16.23 -9.40 7.98
C SER A 211 -17.62 -9.97 8.26
N LEU A 212 -17.74 -11.29 8.35
CA LEU A 212 -19.00 -11.96 8.65
C LEU A 212 -19.48 -11.60 10.05
N THR A 213 -18.60 -11.64 11.05
CA THR A 213 -18.92 -11.30 12.44
C THR A 213 -19.46 -9.89 12.55
N VAL A 214 -18.74 -8.91 12.01
CA VAL A 214 -19.15 -7.51 12.05
C VAL A 214 -20.44 -7.28 11.26
N THR A 215 -20.60 -7.96 10.12
CA THR A 215 -21.86 -7.90 9.35
C THR A 215 -23.03 -8.43 10.17
N LEU A 216 -22.90 -9.57 10.83
CA LEU A 216 -23.98 -10.16 11.64
C LEU A 216 -24.35 -9.28 12.84
N LEU A 217 -23.37 -8.64 13.47
CA LEU A 217 -23.59 -7.73 14.61
C LEU A 217 -24.36 -6.46 14.19
N PHE A 218 -24.05 -5.89 13.03
CA PHE A 218 -24.60 -4.59 12.60
C PHE A 218 -25.66 -4.68 11.50
N ARG A 219 -26.03 -5.88 11.02
CA ARG A 219 -26.99 -6.08 9.91
C ARG A 219 -28.31 -5.33 10.07
N ASN A 220 -28.77 -5.15 11.31
CA ASN A 220 -30.06 -4.49 11.60
C ASN A 220 -29.98 -2.96 11.52
N GLN A 221 -28.77 -2.39 11.58
CA GLN A 221 -28.52 -0.94 11.49
C GLN A 221 -28.25 -0.49 10.04
N LEU A 222 -28.05 -1.44 9.11
CA LEU A 222 -27.81 -1.15 7.70
C LEU A 222 -29.10 -0.72 7.01
N VAL A 223 -29.02 0.42 6.33
CA VAL A 223 -30.11 1.00 5.53
C VAL A 223 -29.93 0.54 4.09
N GLU A 224 -31.03 0.10 3.46
CA GLU A 224 -31.00 -0.25 2.04
C GLU A 224 -30.71 1.00 1.20
N PRO A 225 -29.83 0.92 0.19
CA PRO A 225 -29.52 2.06 -0.66
C PRO A 225 -30.78 2.50 -1.43
N GLU A 226 -31.28 3.72 -1.14
CA GLU A 226 -32.52 4.27 -1.72
C GLU A 226 -32.44 4.50 -3.24
N GLU A 227 -31.25 4.69 -3.80
CA GLU A 227 -31.02 4.80 -5.24
C GLU A 227 -29.74 4.10 -5.68
N LYS A 228 -29.85 3.25 -6.71
CA LYS A 228 -28.73 2.70 -7.46
C LYS A 228 -28.03 3.85 -8.21
N LYS A 229 -27.08 4.54 -7.57
CA LYS A 229 -26.08 5.30 -8.31
C LYS A 229 -25.20 4.28 -9.04
N ILE A 230 -25.64 3.91 -10.24
CA ILE A 230 -24.85 3.09 -11.16
C ILE A 230 -23.56 3.87 -11.36
N PRO A 231 -22.38 3.29 -11.04
CA PRO A 231 -21.12 3.96 -11.30
C PRO A 231 -21.07 4.39 -12.76
N GLU A 232 -20.45 5.54 -13.02
CA GLU A 232 -20.33 6.06 -14.38
C GLU A 232 -19.84 4.94 -15.32
N LYS A 233 -20.62 4.63 -16.38
CA LYS A 233 -20.29 3.53 -17.28
C LYS A 233 -19.04 3.88 -18.07
N ILE A 234 -17.91 3.35 -17.63
CA ILE A 234 -16.67 3.39 -18.38
C ILE A 234 -16.73 2.34 -19.49
N PRO A 235 -16.44 2.68 -20.75
CA PRO A 235 -16.42 1.73 -21.85
C PRO A 235 -15.48 0.55 -21.55
N PHE A 236 -15.92 -0.66 -21.87
CA PHE A 236 -15.13 -1.88 -21.63
C PHE A 236 -13.71 -1.77 -22.22
N THR A 237 -13.57 -1.21 -23.42
CA THR A 237 -12.27 -0.99 -24.06
C THR A 237 -11.31 -0.18 -23.19
N VAL A 238 -11.78 0.90 -22.54
CA VAL A 238 -10.93 1.73 -21.67
C VAL A 238 -10.48 0.92 -20.46
N THR A 239 -11.40 0.19 -19.84
CA THR A 239 -11.08 -0.70 -18.71
C THR A 239 -10.10 -1.80 -19.13
N SER A 240 -10.28 -2.44 -20.28
CA SER A 240 -9.38 -3.47 -20.80
C SER A 240 -7.98 -2.94 -21.03
N VAL A 241 -7.84 -1.74 -21.61
CA VAL A 241 -6.52 -1.10 -21.79
C VAL A 241 -5.83 -0.89 -20.45
N HIS A 242 -6.54 -0.38 -19.43
CA HIS A 242 -5.97 -0.19 -18.09
C HIS A 242 -5.55 -1.53 -17.45
N LEU A 243 -6.38 -2.56 -17.57
CA LEU A 243 -6.07 -3.90 -17.05
C LEU A 243 -4.87 -4.53 -17.77
N LEU A 244 -4.72 -4.31 -19.08
CA LEU A 244 -3.57 -4.79 -19.85
C LEU A 244 -2.27 -4.08 -19.44
N PHE A 245 -2.31 -2.76 -19.22
CA PHE A 245 -1.15 -2.03 -18.69
C PHE A 245 -0.78 -2.50 -17.28
N LEU A 246 -1.77 -2.66 -16.40
CA LEU A 246 -1.55 -3.17 -15.05
C LEU A 246 -0.92 -4.57 -15.07
N ALA A 247 -1.50 -5.49 -15.86
CA ALA A 247 -0.98 -6.85 -16.02
C ALA A 247 0.43 -6.85 -16.63
N GLY A 248 0.70 -5.97 -17.59
CA GLY A 248 2.03 -5.80 -18.18
C GLY A 248 3.07 -5.33 -17.15
N ILE A 249 2.74 -4.32 -16.33
CA ILE A 249 3.61 -3.85 -15.25
C ILE A 249 3.95 -4.99 -14.29
N VAL A 250 2.94 -5.77 -13.86
CA VAL A 250 3.13 -6.93 -12.97
C VAL A 250 3.97 -8.03 -13.64
N TYR A 251 3.69 -8.37 -14.89
CA TYR A 251 4.40 -9.42 -15.61
C TYR A 251 5.89 -9.10 -15.78
N PHE A 252 6.21 -7.83 -16.06
CA PHE A 252 7.59 -7.35 -16.21
C PHE A 252 8.16 -6.76 -14.92
N ALA A 253 7.64 -7.11 -13.74
CA ALA A 253 8.04 -6.51 -12.45
C ALA A 253 9.56 -6.56 -12.15
N HIS A 254 10.29 -7.51 -12.75
CA HIS A 254 11.74 -7.67 -12.58
C HIS A 254 12.57 -6.85 -13.58
N ASP A 255 11.95 -6.23 -14.59
CA ASP A 255 12.62 -5.40 -15.60
C ASP A 255 12.17 -3.94 -15.48
N PRO A 256 12.94 -3.10 -14.75
CA PRO A 256 12.60 -1.69 -14.55
C PRO A 256 12.61 -0.87 -15.82
N VAL A 257 13.30 -1.29 -16.87
CA VAL A 257 13.24 -0.57 -18.15
C VAL A 257 11.86 -0.78 -18.76
N ILE A 258 11.42 -2.04 -18.87
CA ILE A 258 10.16 -2.36 -19.54
C ILE A 258 8.94 -1.81 -18.79
N PHE A 259 8.83 -2.04 -17.48
CA PHE A 259 7.62 -1.57 -16.77
C PHE A 259 7.57 -0.04 -16.67
N MET A 260 8.72 0.66 -16.67
CA MET A 260 8.72 2.12 -16.72
C MET A 260 8.29 2.63 -18.09
N TRP A 261 8.68 1.97 -19.19
CA TRP A 261 8.11 2.28 -20.51
C TRP A 261 6.59 2.08 -20.53
N LEU A 262 6.10 0.97 -19.97
CA LEU A 262 4.65 0.72 -19.86
C LEU A 262 3.95 1.81 -19.04
N LEU A 263 4.53 2.25 -17.93
CA LEU A 263 4.00 3.36 -17.12
C LEU A 263 3.95 4.66 -17.93
N LEU A 264 5.01 5.01 -18.66
CA LEU A 264 5.05 6.22 -19.47
C LEU A 264 4.00 6.18 -20.59
N PHE A 265 3.83 5.03 -21.27
CA PHE A 265 2.76 4.84 -22.23
C PHE A 265 1.37 4.92 -21.60
N PHE A 266 1.20 4.38 -20.39
CA PHE A 266 -0.05 4.47 -19.64
C PHE A 266 -0.40 5.93 -19.28
N ILE A 267 0.56 6.72 -18.80
CA ILE A 267 0.37 8.15 -18.53
C ILE A 267 0.05 8.90 -19.83
N GLY A 268 0.75 8.59 -20.93
CA GLY A 268 0.46 9.16 -22.25
C GLY A 268 -0.95 8.83 -22.74
N TYR A 269 -1.40 7.59 -22.59
CA TYR A 269 -2.76 7.15 -22.93
C TYR A 269 -3.83 7.88 -22.10
N THR A 270 -3.66 7.94 -20.78
CA THR A 270 -4.63 8.62 -19.89
C THR A 270 -4.70 10.12 -20.18
N THR A 271 -3.60 10.73 -20.60
CA THR A 271 -3.55 12.14 -21.05
C THR A 271 -4.25 12.32 -22.41
N ALA A 272 -4.06 11.39 -23.35
CA ALA A 272 -4.66 11.45 -24.68
C ALA A 272 -6.20 11.22 -24.67
N TYR A 273 -6.71 10.45 -23.70
CA TYR A 273 -8.13 10.08 -23.59
C TYR A 273 -8.74 10.53 -22.25
N PRO A 274 -8.89 11.83 -21.98
CA PRO A 274 -9.23 12.34 -20.64
C PRO A 274 -10.68 12.03 -20.18
N LYS A 275 -11.59 11.73 -21.12
CA LYS A 275 -13.04 11.61 -20.84
C LYS A 275 -13.41 10.66 -19.71
N HIS A 276 -12.70 9.54 -19.55
CA HIS A 276 -12.98 8.53 -18.54
C HIS A 276 -11.88 8.43 -17.46
N GLN A 277 -11.01 9.43 -17.38
CA GLN A 277 -9.87 9.46 -16.47
C GLN A 277 -10.14 10.41 -15.30
N SER A 278 -9.49 10.12 -14.19
CA SER A 278 -9.29 11.07 -13.08
C SER A 278 -7.82 11.44 -13.03
N PRO A 279 -7.45 12.52 -12.33
CA PRO A 279 -6.05 12.76 -11.99
C PRO A 279 -5.44 11.49 -11.40
N LEU A 280 -4.27 11.11 -11.92
CA LEU A 280 -3.50 9.98 -11.40
C LEU A 280 -2.86 10.38 -10.06
N ILE A 281 -2.70 9.41 -9.16
CA ILE A 281 -2.09 9.59 -7.83
C ILE A 281 -0.56 9.66 -7.91
N LEU A 282 -0.04 10.51 -8.81
CA LEU A 282 1.39 10.63 -9.07
C LEU A 282 2.16 11.13 -7.85
N ARG A 283 1.59 12.08 -7.09
CA ARG A 283 2.24 12.63 -5.89
C ARG A 283 2.39 11.54 -4.84
N GLU A 284 1.29 10.88 -4.50
CA GLU A 284 1.24 9.84 -3.46
C GLU A 284 2.15 8.67 -3.83
N ALA A 285 2.06 8.17 -5.07
CA ALA A 285 2.92 7.08 -5.53
C ALA A 285 4.40 7.48 -5.54
N LEU A 286 4.73 8.72 -5.93
CA LEU A 286 6.11 9.22 -5.94
C LEU A 286 6.68 9.31 -4.52
N LEU A 287 5.87 9.78 -3.55
CA LEU A 287 6.27 9.84 -2.14
C LEU A 287 6.61 8.44 -1.61
N VAL A 288 5.75 7.45 -1.85
CA VAL A 288 6.02 6.05 -1.44
C VAL A 288 7.24 5.47 -2.15
N GLY A 289 7.40 5.69 -3.46
CA GLY A 289 8.59 5.27 -4.19
C GLY A 289 9.87 5.92 -3.66
N PHE A 290 9.81 7.21 -3.31
CA PHE A 290 10.92 7.97 -2.73
C PHE A 290 11.30 7.47 -1.32
N PHE A 291 10.30 7.15 -0.50
CA PHE A 291 10.49 6.51 0.80
C PHE A 291 11.27 5.20 0.66
N LEU A 292 10.80 4.29 -0.20
CA LEU A 292 11.41 2.98 -0.43
C LEU A 292 12.82 3.10 -1.02
N ALA A 293 13.02 3.99 -2.00
CA ALA A 293 14.35 4.26 -2.55
C ALA A 293 15.30 4.79 -1.46
N GLY A 294 14.80 5.66 -0.58
CA GLY A 294 15.53 6.14 0.59
C GLY A 294 15.93 5.01 1.54
N LEU A 295 15.02 4.06 1.80
CA LEU A 295 15.31 2.86 2.59
C LEU A 295 16.38 1.99 1.95
N VAL A 296 16.34 1.77 0.64
CA VAL A 296 17.37 1.01 -0.07
C VAL A 296 18.75 1.63 0.11
N VAL A 297 18.83 2.96 0.00
CA VAL A 297 20.08 3.70 0.17
C VAL A 297 20.52 3.63 1.64
N LEU A 298 19.74 4.17 2.57
CA LEU A 298 20.14 4.28 3.99
C LEU A 298 20.27 2.92 4.68
N GLY A 299 19.32 2.02 4.42
CA GLY A 299 19.20 0.74 5.07
C GLY A 299 20.31 -0.23 4.68
N ALA A 300 20.82 -0.20 3.45
CA ALA A 300 21.89 -1.09 3.01
C ALA A 300 23.19 -1.01 3.84
N LEU A 301 23.40 0.06 4.61
CA LEU A 301 24.54 0.22 5.51
C LEU A 301 24.27 -0.28 6.94
N GLN A 302 23.08 -0.81 7.25
CA GLN A 302 22.69 -1.15 8.62
C GLN A 302 22.99 -2.60 9.02
N GLY A 303 23.46 -3.44 8.10
CA GLY A 303 23.73 -4.86 8.39
C GLY A 303 24.75 -5.10 9.51
N TRP A 304 25.75 -4.23 9.68
CA TRP A 304 26.87 -4.44 10.62
C TRP A 304 26.45 -4.57 12.10
N TRP A 305 25.37 -3.90 12.51
CA TRP A 305 24.84 -3.98 13.87
C TRP A 305 23.58 -4.83 13.95
N LEU A 306 22.80 -4.87 12.87
CA LEU A 306 21.53 -5.59 12.85
C LEU A 306 21.73 -7.10 12.78
N GLN A 307 22.69 -7.58 11.98
CA GLN A 307 23.03 -9.00 11.86
C GLN A 307 23.36 -9.64 13.23
N PRO A 308 24.38 -9.17 13.99
CA PRO A 308 24.73 -9.81 15.25
C PRO A 308 23.62 -9.67 16.31
N LEU A 309 22.78 -8.64 16.24
CA LEU A 309 21.65 -8.47 17.15
C LEU A 309 20.58 -9.54 16.90
N LEU A 310 20.18 -9.74 15.64
CA LEU A 310 19.13 -10.70 15.29
C LEU A 310 19.60 -12.15 15.45
N GLU A 311 20.86 -12.47 15.16
CA GLU A 311 21.43 -13.80 15.38
C GLU A 311 21.44 -14.24 16.85
N GLN A 312 21.47 -13.30 17.79
CA GLN A 312 21.43 -13.58 19.23
C GLN A 312 20.00 -13.74 19.77
N MET A 313 18.98 -13.40 18.98
CA MET A 313 17.58 -13.48 19.40
C MET A 313 17.00 -14.85 19.05
N SER A 314 16.18 -15.40 19.96
CA SER A 314 15.37 -16.57 19.62
C SER A 314 14.27 -16.19 18.62
N PRO A 315 13.76 -17.13 17.79
CA PRO A 315 12.66 -16.86 16.85
C PRO A 315 11.44 -16.23 17.54
N THR A 316 11.12 -16.67 18.76
CA THR A 316 10.04 -16.10 19.58
C THR A 316 10.30 -14.64 19.96
N ALA A 317 11.54 -14.30 20.34
CA ALA A 317 11.90 -12.93 20.65
C ALA A 317 11.85 -12.03 19.41
N VAL A 318 12.29 -12.53 18.25
CA VAL A 318 12.17 -11.82 16.96
C VAL A 318 10.71 -11.57 16.61
N PHE A 319 9.85 -12.58 16.73
CA PHE A 319 8.42 -12.47 16.45
C PHE A 319 7.73 -11.39 17.31
N TYR A 320 7.87 -11.46 18.63
CA TYR A 320 7.25 -10.48 19.52
C TYR A 320 7.88 -9.09 19.40
N GLY A 321 9.20 -9.02 19.17
CA GLY A 321 9.91 -7.77 18.93
C GLY A 321 9.42 -7.08 17.66
N ALA A 322 9.34 -7.81 16.55
CA ALA A 322 8.81 -7.29 15.28
C ALA A 322 7.35 -6.87 15.42
N THR A 323 6.52 -7.67 16.10
CA THR A 323 5.10 -7.34 16.35
C THR A 323 4.96 -6.03 17.14
N ALA A 324 5.75 -5.85 18.20
CA ALA A 324 5.71 -4.62 18.99
C ALA A 324 6.23 -3.41 18.20
N LEU A 325 7.30 -3.57 17.43
CA LEU A 325 7.89 -2.49 16.61
C LEU A 325 6.95 -2.06 15.47
N THR A 326 6.23 -3.00 14.86
CA THR A 326 5.21 -2.76 13.82
C THR A 326 4.11 -1.82 14.32
N ALA A 327 3.80 -1.82 15.62
CA ALA A 327 2.78 -0.92 16.17
C ALA A 327 3.22 0.56 16.21
N ILE A 328 4.53 0.84 16.11
CA ILE A 328 5.09 2.19 16.27
C ILE A 328 6.00 2.62 15.10
N THR A 329 6.31 1.70 14.18
CA THR A 329 7.24 1.93 13.06
C THR A 329 6.61 1.43 11.77
N ASP A 330 7.02 1.99 10.64
CA ASP A 330 6.59 1.55 9.32
C ASP A 330 7.01 0.09 9.01
N ASN A 331 6.07 -0.69 8.50
CA ASN A 331 6.27 -2.11 8.24
C ASN A 331 7.27 -2.35 7.10
N ALA A 332 7.29 -1.51 6.06
CA ALA A 332 8.22 -1.68 4.95
C ALA A 332 9.66 -1.42 5.42
N ALA A 333 9.87 -0.44 6.31
CA ALA A 333 11.18 -0.21 6.92
C ALA A 333 11.65 -1.41 7.75
N LEU A 334 10.80 -1.95 8.64
CA LEU A 334 11.15 -3.11 9.46
C LEU A 334 11.43 -4.36 8.63
N THR A 335 10.56 -4.67 7.68
CA THR A 335 10.71 -5.82 6.79
C THR A 335 11.95 -5.70 5.92
N TYR A 336 12.23 -4.52 5.36
CA TYR A 336 13.45 -4.28 4.60
C TYR A 336 14.70 -4.49 5.45
N LEU A 337 14.76 -3.91 6.65
CA LEU A 337 15.89 -4.10 7.56
C LEU A 337 16.08 -5.57 7.93
N GLY A 338 14.99 -6.29 8.23
CA GLY A 338 15.04 -7.73 8.51
C GLY A 338 15.61 -8.55 7.35
N SER A 339 15.35 -8.15 6.10
CA SER A 339 15.88 -8.83 4.91
C SER A 339 17.39 -8.66 4.69
N LEU A 340 18.01 -7.69 5.35
CA LEU A 340 19.46 -7.52 5.30
C LEU A 340 20.21 -8.60 6.07
N VAL A 341 19.51 -9.36 6.91
CA VAL A 341 20.11 -10.38 7.76
C VAL A 341 20.04 -11.75 7.11
N THR A 342 21.20 -12.41 7.00
CA THR A 342 21.32 -13.75 6.42
C THR A 342 21.26 -14.83 7.50
N GLY A 343 20.60 -15.97 7.23
CA GLY A 343 20.65 -17.17 8.09
C GLY A 343 19.54 -17.31 9.15
N THR A 344 18.52 -16.45 9.14
CA THR A 344 17.39 -16.46 10.07
C THR A 344 16.06 -16.95 9.44
N SER A 345 16.14 -17.86 8.45
CA SER A 345 14.99 -18.42 7.71
C SER A 345 14.11 -19.34 8.55
#